data_AF-A0A6P4BKD8-F1
#
_entry.id   AF-A0A6P4BKD8-F1
#
_cell.length_a   1.000
_cell.length_b   1.000
_cell.length_c   1.000
_cell.angle_alpha   90.00
_cell.angle_beta   90.00
_cell.angle_gamma   90.00
#
_symmetry.space_group_name_H-M   'P 1'
#
loop_
_entity.id
_entity.type
_entity.pdbx_description
1 polymer ?
#
loop_
_entity_poly.entity_id
_entity_poly.type
_entity_poly.pdbx_seq_one_letter_code
_entity_poly.pdbx_strand_id
1 'polypeptide(L)'
;MIGDCEFWDGLEWIWNFQWRRELFQWELELVHQLHERLRPVKLLDGKDDNMVWKFDSKGVFSTKSVVQVLQSETLSDEITSYSFTSSVWRGVVPPRIELFGWFVLIGRVNTKERLSRLGIIRFSDNLCVLCKKEIESVEHLFLLCELTWQV
;
A
#
# COMPACT_ATOMS: atom_id res chain seq x y z
N MET A 1 -14.63 -26.07 -9.07
CA MET A 1 -14.51 -24.65 -9.43
C MET A 1 -15.60 -23.88 -8.71
N ILE A 2 -15.47 -22.56 -8.49
CA ILE A 2 -16.53 -21.76 -7.83
C ILE A 2 -17.85 -21.86 -8.61
N GLY A 3 -17.80 -22.00 -9.94
CA GLY A 3 -18.96 -22.24 -10.80
C GLY A 3 -19.69 -23.58 -10.58
N ASP A 4 -19.10 -24.55 -9.86
CA ASP A 4 -19.77 -25.81 -9.50
C ASP A 4 -20.60 -25.68 -8.21
N CYS A 5 -20.50 -24.52 -7.53
CA CYS A 5 -21.20 -24.22 -6.29
C CYS A 5 -22.46 -23.40 -6.54
N GLU A 6 -23.06 -23.47 -7.73
CA GLU A 6 -24.27 -22.75 -8.09
C GLU A 6 -25.28 -23.69 -8.77
N PHE A 7 -26.57 -23.43 -8.55
CA PHE A 7 -27.63 -24.03 -9.37
C PHE A 7 -28.77 -23.05 -9.56
N TRP A 8 -29.50 -23.21 -10.67
CA TRP A 8 -30.73 -22.48 -10.94
C TRP A 8 -31.92 -23.28 -10.41
N ASP A 9 -32.70 -22.71 -9.49
CA ASP A 9 -33.87 -23.39 -8.89
C ASP A 9 -35.18 -23.18 -9.67
N GLY A 10 -35.14 -22.37 -10.74
CA GLY A 10 -36.32 -21.97 -11.52
C GLY A 10 -36.73 -20.51 -11.32
N LEU A 11 -36.25 -19.86 -10.26
CA LEU A 11 -36.60 -18.48 -9.87
C LEU A 11 -35.35 -17.62 -9.66
N GLU A 12 -34.33 -18.17 -9.00
CA GLU A 12 -33.09 -17.47 -8.68
C GLU A 12 -31.84 -18.37 -8.80
N TRP A 13 -30.68 -17.70 -8.91
CA TRP A 13 -29.38 -18.38 -8.86
C TRP A 13 -29.01 -18.59 -7.40
N ILE A 14 -28.87 -19.85 -7.00
CA ILE A 14 -28.58 -20.24 -5.62
C ILE A 14 -27.15 -20.73 -5.49
N TRP A 15 -26.42 -20.12 -4.57
CA TRP A 15 -25.11 -20.60 -4.13
C TRP A 15 -25.27 -21.83 -3.22
N ASN A 16 -24.70 -22.96 -3.63
CA ASN A 16 -24.67 -24.23 -2.92
C ASN A 16 -23.24 -24.65 -2.58
N PHE A 17 -22.79 -24.29 -1.38
CA PHE A 17 -21.46 -24.66 -0.88
C PHE A 17 -21.48 -26.04 -0.23
N GLN A 18 -20.65 -26.94 -0.75
CA GLN A 18 -20.42 -28.27 -0.18
C GLN A 18 -19.17 -28.24 0.70
N TRP A 19 -19.37 -28.28 2.01
CA TRP A 19 -18.27 -28.22 3.00
C TRP A 19 -17.67 -29.60 3.24
N ARG A 20 -16.35 -29.67 3.46
CA ARG A 20 -15.64 -30.95 3.73
C ARG A 20 -15.98 -31.57 5.08
N ARG A 21 -16.49 -30.77 6.02
CA ARG A 21 -16.90 -31.17 7.37
C ARG A 21 -18.11 -30.34 7.78
N GLU A 22 -18.78 -30.77 8.84
CA GLU A 22 -19.77 -29.94 9.52
C GLU A 22 -19.14 -28.64 10.03
N LEU A 23 -19.89 -27.56 9.87
CA LEU A 23 -19.48 -26.23 10.31
C LEU A 23 -19.67 -26.11 11.82
N PHE A 24 -18.71 -25.46 12.47
CA PHE A 24 -18.87 -25.07 13.85
C PHE A 24 -19.85 -23.91 13.97
N GLN A 25 -20.45 -23.75 15.17
CA GLN A 25 -21.46 -22.71 15.40
C GLN A 25 -20.97 -21.29 15.08
N TRP A 26 -19.68 -21.00 15.33
CA TRP A 26 -19.08 -19.69 15.01
C TRP A 26 -18.80 -19.50 13.51
N GLU A 27 -18.75 -20.57 12.71
CA GLU A 27 -18.54 -20.48 11.26
C GLU A 27 -19.83 -20.19 10.51
N LEU A 28 -20.99 -20.46 11.12
CA LEU A 28 -22.30 -20.17 10.53
C LEU A 28 -22.47 -18.68 10.21
N GLU A 29 -21.96 -17.81 11.08
CA GLU A 29 -21.99 -16.37 10.88
C GLU A 29 -21.10 -15.94 9.69
N LEU A 30 -19.93 -16.56 9.53
CA LEU A 30 -19.05 -16.32 8.38
C LEU A 30 -19.70 -16.76 7.07
N VAL A 31 -20.43 -17.88 7.09
CA VAL A 31 -21.18 -18.38 5.93
C VAL A 31 -22.34 -17.47 5.59
N HIS A 32 -23.07 -16.94 6.58
CA HIS A 32 -24.12 -15.97 6.35
C HIS A 32 -23.56 -14.68 5.69
N GLN A 33 -22.45 -14.15 6.19
CA GLN A 33 -21.77 -13.00 5.59
C GLN A 33 -21.27 -13.29 4.16
N LEU A 34 -20.83 -14.52 3.89
CA LEU A 34 -20.45 -14.96 2.56
C LEU A 34 -21.66 -14.95 1.61
N HIS A 35 -22.79 -15.54 2.02
CA HIS A 35 -24.01 -15.56 1.22
C HIS A 35 -24.50 -14.15 0.88
N GLU A 36 -24.53 -13.24 1.85
CA GLU A 36 -24.94 -11.85 1.60
C GLU A 36 -24.00 -11.12 0.63
N ARG A 37 -22.69 -11.40 0.68
CA ARG A 37 -21.71 -10.86 -0.29
C ARG A 37 -21.86 -11.42 -1.69
N LEU A 38 -22.28 -12.68 -1.81
CA LEU A 38 -22.39 -13.38 -3.08
C LEU A 38 -23.77 -13.24 -3.74
N ARG A 39 -24.79 -12.86 -2.97
CA ARG A 39 -26.16 -12.59 -3.46
C ARG A 39 -26.25 -11.71 -4.71
N PRO A 40 -25.46 -10.61 -4.87
CA PRO A 40 -25.50 -9.81 -6.09
C PRO A 40 -24.69 -10.40 -7.26
N VAL A 41 -23.88 -11.43 -7.02
CA VAL A 41 -23.02 -12.05 -8.04
C VAL A 41 -23.85 -13.02 -8.86
N LYS A 42 -23.91 -12.78 -10.17
CA LYS A 42 -24.51 -13.69 -11.14
C LYS A 42 -23.44 -14.09 -12.15
N LEU A 43 -23.02 -15.34 -12.11
CA LEU A 43 -22.10 -15.87 -13.11
C LEU A 43 -22.86 -16.00 -14.45
N LEU A 44 -22.20 -15.63 -15.54
CA LEU A 44 -22.75 -15.75 -16.88
C LEU A 44 -22.13 -17.00 -17.51
N ASP A 45 -22.98 -17.98 -17.83
CA ASP A 45 -22.52 -19.22 -18.45
C ASP A 45 -21.88 -18.94 -19.82
N GLY A 46 -20.76 -19.61 -20.09
CA GLY A 46 -19.99 -19.47 -21.33
C GLY A 46 -19.16 -18.19 -21.47
N LYS A 47 -18.99 -17.38 -20.42
CA LYS A 47 -18.10 -16.20 -20.42
C LYS A 47 -16.86 -16.46 -19.56
N ASP A 48 -15.69 -16.24 -20.15
CA ASP A 48 -14.43 -16.37 -19.41
C ASP A 48 -14.25 -15.29 -18.33
N ASP A 49 -13.60 -15.67 -17.24
CA ASP A 49 -13.19 -14.76 -16.17
C ASP A 49 -12.22 -13.70 -16.70
N ASN A 50 -12.39 -12.47 -16.23
CA ASN A 50 -11.51 -11.36 -16.58
C ASN A 50 -10.89 -10.76 -15.32
N MET A 51 -9.59 -10.48 -15.35
CA MET A 51 -8.91 -9.76 -14.29
C MET A 51 -9.23 -8.26 -14.39
N VAL A 52 -9.88 -7.72 -13.35
CA VAL A 52 -10.31 -6.32 -13.30
C VAL A 52 -9.48 -5.57 -12.27
N TRP A 53 -8.86 -4.46 -12.68
CA TRP A 53 -8.16 -3.56 -11.77
C TRP A 53 -9.15 -2.68 -11.01
N LYS A 54 -9.34 -2.95 -9.71
CA LYS A 54 -10.33 -2.28 -8.84
C LYS A 54 -10.17 -0.75 -8.77
N PHE A 55 -8.95 -0.25 -8.95
CA PHE A 55 -8.63 1.17 -8.82
C PHE A 55 -8.63 1.92 -10.16
N ASP A 56 -9.31 1.38 -11.17
CA ASP A 56 -9.61 2.08 -12.41
C ASP A 56 -11.09 1.90 -12.75
N SER A 57 -11.75 2.97 -13.21
CA SER A 57 -13.18 2.95 -13.51
C SER A 57 -13.52 2.07 -14.71
N LYS A 58 -12.55 1.79 -15.59
CA LYS A 58 -12.70 0.87 -16.72
C LYS A 58 -12.14 -0.53 -16.39
N GLY A 59 -11.65 -0.75 -15.18
CA GLY A 59 -11.07 -2.01 -14.77
C GLY A 59 -9.71 -2.31 -15.37
N VAL A 60 -9.04 -1.35 -16.00
CA VAL A 60 -7.79 -1.56 -16.73
C VAL A 60 -6.59 -1.31 -15.83
N PHE A 61 -5.68 -2.28 -15.79
CA PHE A 61 -4.41 -2.11 -15.09
C PHE A 61 -3.49 -1.12 -15.83
N SER A 62 -2.87 -0.20 -15.08
CA SER A 62 -1.76 0.60 -15.59
C SER A 62 -0.78 0.91 -14.46
N THR A 63 0.50 1.09 -14.79
CA THR A 63 1.50 1.54 -13.82
C THR A 63 1.13 2.89 -13.21
N LYS A 64 0.49 3.77 -13.99
CA LYS A 64 -0.02 5.06 -13.54
C LYS A 64 -1.09 4.91 -12.44
N SER A 65 -2.09 4.06 -12.65
CA SER A 65 -3.17 3.87 -11.67
C SER A 65 -2.65 3.24 -10.38
N VAL A 66 -1.67 2.33 -10.46
CA VAL A 66 -0.97 1.80 -9.27
C VAL A 66 -0.26 2.91 -8.50
N VAL A 67 0.54 3.73 -9.20
CA VAL A 67 1.29 4.82 -8.55
C VAL A 67 0.36 5.83 -7.89
N GLN A 68 -0.77 6.17 -8.51
CA GLN A 68 -1.77 7.07 -7.92
C GLN A 68 -2.36 6.52 -6.62
N VAL A 69 -2.70 5.23 -6.58
CA VAL A 69 -3.19 4.57 -5.35
C VAL A 69 -2.13 4.63 -4.25
N LEU A 70 -0.90 4.21 -4.57
CA LEU A 70 0.21 4.22 -3.61
C LEU A 70 0.54 5.64 -3.10
N GLN A 71 0.46 6.63 -3.98
CA GLN A 71 0.66 8.04 -3.62
C GLN A 71 -0.41 8.52 -2.66
N SER A 72 -1.69 8.25 -2.94
CA SER A 72 -2.80 8.68 -2.09
C SER A 72 -2.76 8.11 -0.66
N GLU A 73 -2.21 6.91 -0.49
CA GLU A 73 -2.07 6.26 0.82
C GLU A 73 -0.83 6.70 1.60
N THR A 74 0.18 7.26 0.93
CA THR A 74 1.53 7.41 1.52
C THR A 74 2.07 8.83 1.55
N LEU A 75 1.61 9.71 0.66
CA LEU A 75 2.14 11.06 0.48
C LEU A 75 0.98 12.06 0.39
N SER A 76 1.17 13.25 0.94
CA SER A 76 0.18 14.32 0.79
C SER A 76 0.11 14.83 -0.66
N ASP A 77 -1.04 15.36 -1.04
CA ASP A 77 -1.24 15.99 -2.36
C ASP A 77 -0.26 17.15 -2.62
N GLU A 78 0.22 17.82 -1.56
CA GLU A 78 1.23 18.88 -1.65
C GLU A 78 2.60 18.34 -2.11
N ILE A 79 3.06 17.22 -1.53
CA ILE A 79 4.35 16.60 -1.85
C ILE A 79 4.34 15.95 -3.24
N THR A 80 3.18 15.46 -3.67
CA THR A 80 3.01 14.84 -5.00
C THR A 80 2.68 15.85 -6.10
N SER A 81 2.49 17.12 -5.76
CA SER A 81 2.21 18.17 -6.73
C SER A 81 3.32 18.32 -7.77
N TYR A 82 2.94 18.61 -9.01
CA TYR A 82 3.89 18.80 -10.11
C TYR A 82 4.82 19.99 -9.87
N SER A 83 4.33 21.07 -9.24
CA SER A 83 5.13 22.24 -8.88
C SER A 83 6.24 21.90 -7.89
N PHE A 84 5.95 21.06 -6.90
CA PHE A 84 6.95 20.62 -5.92
C PHE A 84 7.96 19.66 -6.54
N THR A 85 7.49 18.61 -7.22
CA THR A 85 8.34 17.58 -7.81
C THR A 85 9.24 18.13 -8.93
N SER A 86 8.75 19.04 -9.78
CA SER A 86 9.57 19.69 -10.81
C SER A 86 10.71 20.53 -10.24
N SER A 87 10.57 21.05 -9.02
CA SER A 87 11.63 21.79 -8.33
C SER A 87 12.77 20.89 -7.87
N VAL A 88 12.50 19.61 -7.61
CA VAL A 88 13.51 18.60 -7.23
C VAL A 88 14.34 18.15 -8.44
N TRP A 89 13.71 18.01 -9.61
CA TRP A 89 14.33 17.47 -10.83
C TRP A 89 14.78 18.56 -11.81
N ARG A 90 15.37 19.65 -11.31
CA ARG A 90 15.77 20.81 -12.13
C ARG A 90 17.03 20.59 -12.97
N GLY A 91 17.79 19.51 -12.72
CA GLY A 91 19.06 19.22 -13.37
C GLY A 91 20.22 20.11 -12.93
N VAL A 92 20.11 20.78 -11.78
CA VAL A 92 21.14 21.70 -11.26
C VAL A 92 22.28 20.95 -10.58
N VAL A 93 22.00 19.75 -10.06
CA VAL A 93 22.96 18.87 -9.39
C VAL A 93 22.94 17.50 -10.05
N PRO A 94 23.98 16.66 -9.85
CA PRO A 94 23.98 15.31 -10.42
C PRO A 94 22.72 14.51 -10.03
N PRO A 95 22.18 13.64 -10.91
CA PRO A 95 20.93 12.91 -10.65
C PRO A 95 20.91 12.12 -9.34
N ARG A 96 22.05 11.61 -8.90
CA ARG A 96 22.20 10.93 -7.60
C ARG A 96 21.89 11.82 -6.39
N ILE A 97 22.17 13.12 -6.50
CA ILE A 97 21.92 14.11 -5.45
C ILE A 97 20.44 14.51 -5.47
N GLU A 98 19.84 14.69 -6.64
CA GLU A 98 18.39 14.94 -6.77
C GLU A 98 17.58 13.77 -6.20
N LEU A 99 17.97 12.53 -6.53
CA LEU A 99 17.33 11.33 -5.99
C LEU A 99 17.47 11.22 -4.47
N PHE A 100 18.66 11.55 -3.94
CA PHE A 100 18.87 11.57 -2.50
C PHE A 100 17.99 12.63 -1.82
N GLY A 101 17.95 13.85 -2.37
CA GLY A 101 17.06 14.92 -1.90
C GLY A 101 15.60 14.52 -1.93
N TRP A 102 15.15 13.85 -3.00
CA TRP A 102 13.81 13.28 -3.07
C TRP A 102 13.55 12.31 -1.91
N PHE A 103 14.45 11.35 -1.66
CA PHE A 103 14.31 10.41 -0.54
C PHE A 103 14.28 11.08 0.83
N VAL A 104 15.03 12.17 1.03
CA VAL A 104 14.95 12.99 2.25
C VAL A 104 13.54 13.56 2.38
N LEU A 105 13.03 14.22 1.32
CA LEU A 105 11.72 14.87 1.34
C LEU A 105 10.56 13.90 1.60
N ILE A 106 10.62 12.67 1.08
CA ILE A 106 9.58 11.66 1.29
C ILE A 106 9.84 10.73 2.49
N GLY A 107 10.83 11.02 3.33
CA GLY A 107 11.11 10.23 4.54
C GLY A 107 11.59 8.80 4.28
N ARG A 108 12.24 8.55 3.12
CA ARG A 108 12.68 7.22 2.67
C ARG A 108 14.17 6.96 2.80
N VAL A 109 14.92 7.87 3.41
CA VAL A 109 16.33 7.64 3.76
C VAL A 109 16.44 6.57 4.84
N ASN A 110 17.51 5.79 4.82
CA ASN A 110 17.82 4.75 5.81
C ASN A 110 18.33 5.37 7.12
N THR A 111 17.51 6.18 7.78
CA THR A 111 17.79 6.65 9.13
C THR A 111 17.68 5.51 10.13
N LYS A 112 18.39 5.59 11.24
CA LYS A 112 18.32 4.54 12.27
C LYS A 112 16.93 4.37 12.86
N GLU A 113 16.13 5.42 12.98
CA GLU A 113 14.72 5.29 13.36
C GLU A 113 13.96 4.37 12.39
N ARG A 114 14.15 4.58 11.08
CA ARG A 114 13.51 3.74 10.06
C ARG A 114 14.04 2.31 10.10
N LEU A 115 15.35 2.13 10.25
CA LEU A 115 15.97 0.81 10.33
C LEU A 115 15.52 0.03 11.58
N SER A 116 15.33 0.69 12.71
CA SER A 116 14.84 0.05 13.94
C SER A 116 13.36 -0.35 13.82
N ARG A 117 12.52 0.49 13.21
CA ARG A 117 11.12 0.15 12.90
C ARG A 117 10.99 -1.05 11.95
N LEU A 118 11.97 -1.24 11.05
CA LEU A 118 12.07 -2.40 10.16
C LEU A 118 12.69 -3.64 10.82
N GLY A 119 13.12 -3.55 12.09
CA GLY A 119 13.75 -4.65 12.81
C GLY A 119 15.18 -4.97 12.37
N ILE A 120 15.83 -4.10 11.58
CA ILE A 120 17.20 -4.29 11.10
C ILE A 120 18.23 -4.01 12.20
N ILE A 121 17.93 -3.02 13.06
CA ILE A 121 18.72 -2.69 14.24
C ILE A 121 17.84 -2.71 15.49
N ARG A 122 18.46 -2.76 16.68
CA ARG A 122 17.73 -2.70 17.95
C ARG A 122 17.10 -1.33 18.13
N PHE A 123 15.94 -1.29 18.78
CA PHE A 123 15.24 -0.03 19.10
C PHE A 123 16.08 0.90 20.00
N SER A 124 16.96 0.34 20.84
CA SER A 124 17.90 1.09 21.68
C SER A 124 19.00 1.80 20.90
N ASP A 125 19.27 1.39 19.66
CA ASP A 125 20.45 1.82 18.90
C ASP A 125 20.10 2.88 17.84
N ASN A 126 18.98 3.59 18.05
CA ASN A 126 18.41 4.54 17.09
C ASN A 126 18.87 6.00 17.24
N LEU A 127 19.85 6.27 18.12
CA LEU A 127 20.38 7.62 18.34
C LEU A 127 21.16 8.14 17.12
N CYS A 128 20.98 9.43 16.86
CA CYS A 128 21.60 10.23 15.79
C CYS A 128 23.09 9.95 15.65
N VAL A 129 23.54 9.65 14.44
CA VAL A 129 24.94 9.38 14.15
C VAL A 129 25.85 10.56 14.46
N LEU A 130 25.34 11.79 14.32
CA LEU A 130 26.09 13.02 14.54
C LEU A 130 26.13 13.39 16.03
N CYS A 131 25.00 13.79 16.63
CA CYS A 131 24.99 14.34 17.98
C CYS A 131 24.92 13.29 19.10
N LYS A 132 24.48 12.06 18.81
CA LYS A 132 24.23 10.96 19.78
C LYS A 132 23.26 11.32 20.92
N LYS A 133 22.49 12.40 20.82
CA LYS A 133 21.58 12.90 21.87
C LYS A 133 20.12 12.58 21.61
N GLU A 134 19.66 12.70 20.37
CA GLU A 134 18.27 12.46 19.96
C GLU A 134 18.16 11.28 19.00
N ILE A 135 16.94 10.82 18.73
CA ILE A 135 16.65 9.78 17.74
C ILE A 135 17.04 10.29 16.35
N GLU A 136 17.66 9.43 15.54
CA GLU A 136 17.97 9.71 14.15
C GLU A 136 16.72 9.61 13.27
N SER A 137 15.90 10.66 13.27
CA SER A 137 14.88 10.88 12.23
C SER A 137 15.46 11.65 11.05
N VAL A 138 14.71 11.76 9.95
CA VAL A 138 15.13 12.53 8.78
C VAL A 138 15.19 14.02 9.14
N GLU A 139 14.20 14.54 9.85
CA GLU A 139 14.11 15.92 10.30
C GLU A 139 15.28 16.26 11.23
N HIS A 140 15.57 15.38 12.19
CA HIS A 140 16.69 15.60 13.08
C HIS A 140 18.02 15.58 12.31
N LEU A 141 18.28 14.54 11.52
CA LEU A 141 19.55 14.36 10.83
C LEU A 141 19.86 15.51 9.84
N PHE A 142 18.86 16.01 9.11
CA PHE A 142 19.09 16.98 8.04
C PHE A 142 18.73 18.43 8.40
N LEU A 143 17.91 18.68 9.43
CA LEU A 143 17.42 20.04 9.72
C LEU A 143 17.69 20.49 11.16
N LEU A 144 17.47 19.62 12.16
CA LEU A 144 17.45 20.03 13.57
C LEU A 144 18.73 19.71 14.34
N CYS A 145 19.57 18.80 13.84
CA CYS A 145 20.80 18.44 14.52
C CYS A 145 21.79 19.62 14.52
N GLU A 146 22.26 19.98 15.71
CA GLU A 146 23.19 21.09 15.93
C GLU A 146 24.51 20.97 15.13
N LEU A 147 24.92 19.74 14.80
CA LEU A 147 26.15 19.46 14.07
C LEU A 147 25.96 19.50 12.54
N THR A 148 24.73 19.40 12.03
CA THR A 148 24.46 19.36 10.59
C THR A 148 24.87 20.64 9.87
N TRP A 149 24.79 21.78 10.56
CA TRP A 149 25.13 23.10 10.02
C TRP A 149 26.58 23.53 10.28
N GLN A 150 27.39 22.67 10.91
CA GLN A 150 28.79 22.97 11.25
C GLN A 150 29.79 22.43 10.22
N VAL A 151 29.30 21.86 9.11
CA VAL A 151 30.08 21.20 8.06
C VAL A 151 30.24 22.11 6.84
#